data_AF-E0RVG2-F1
#
_entry.id   AF-E0RVG2-F1
#
_cell.length_a   1.000
_cell.length_b   1.000
_cell.length_c   1.000
_cell.angle_alpha   90.00
_cell.angle_beta   90.00
_cell.angle_gamma   90.00
#
_symmetry.space_group_name_H-M   'P 1'
#
loop_
_entity.id
_entity.type
_entity.pdbx_description
1 polymer ?
#
loop_
_entity_poly.entity_id
_entity_poly.type
_entity_poly.pdbx_seq_one_letter_code
_entity_poly.pdbx_strand_id
1 'polypeptide(L)'
;MYIAMQTADSNGTLNTEISTFYGIRYDTRYRAAILSTEHLNHDYVIPMDPNDYEDAVKQILAAMASNAQMINLGESIVSRGRKGEARQVKPQKLTIKTC
;
A
#
# COMPACT_ATOMS: atom_id res chain seq x y z
N MET A 1 -3.45 -10.39 -8.95
CA MET A 1 -2.43 -9.35 -9.26
C MET A 1 -1.44 -9.32 -8.12
N TYR A 2 -0.17 -9.01 -8.39
CA TYR A 2 0.87 -8.83 -7.38
C TYR A 2 1.14 -7.33 -7.13
N ILE A 3 1.67 -7.01 -5.96
CA ILE A 3 2.12 -5.68 -5.59
C ILE A 3 3.59 -5.71 -5.17
N ALA A 4 4.40 -4.87 -5.80
CA ALA A 4 5.78 -4.61 -5.42
C ALA A 4 5.86 -3.30 -4.63
N MET A 5 6.49 -3.33 -3.46
CA MET A 5 6.51 -2.21 -2.53
C MET A 5 7.80 -2.20 -1.70
N GLN A 6 8.19 -1.01 -1.21
CA GLN A 6 9.17 -0.90 -0.13
C GLN A 6 8.45 -0.94 1.21
N THR A 7 8.76 -1.92 2.04
CA THR A 7 8.18 -2.08 3.37
C THR A 7 9.17 -1.66 4.45
N ALA A 8 8.72 -0.80 5.36
CA ALA A 8 9.43 -0.45 6.58
C ALA A 8 8.97 -1.38 7.71
N ASP A 9 9.89 -2.12 8.31
CA ASP A 9 9.60 -2.99 9.44
C ASP A 9 9.55 -2.24 10.78
N SER A 10 9.51 -2.99 11.88
CA SER A 10 9.41 -2.40 13.21
C SER A 10 10.57 -1.49 13.58
N ASN A 11 11.75 -1.75 13.02
CA ASN A 11 13.02 -1.09 13.30
C ASN A 11 13.36 -0.02 12.26
N GLY A 12 12.47 0.22 11.28
CA GLY A 12 12.69 1.17 10.19
C GLY A 12 13.60 0.63 9.09
N THR A 13 13.91 -0.68 9.09
CA THR A 13 14.64 -1.29 7.98
C THR A 13 13.72 -1.40 6.78
N LEU A 14 14.21 -0.92 5.64
CA LEU A 14 13.48 -0.97 4.36
C LEU A 14 13.80 -2.27 3.64
N ASN A 15 12.75 -2.97 3.22
CA ASN A 15 12.86 -4.17 2.40
C ASN A 15 12.00 -4.02 1.14
N THR A 16 12.48 -4.52 0.01
CA THR A 16 11.62 -4.67 -1.16
C THR A 16 10.83 -5.95 -1.02
N GLU A 17 9.51 -5.85 -1.10
CA GLU A 17 8.58 -6.95 -0.90
C GLU A 17 7.65 -7.07 -2.12
N ILE A 18 7.41 -8.31 -2.56
CA ILE A 18 6.36 -8.64 -3.54
C ILE A 18 5.36 -9.53 -2.83
N SER A 19 4.10 -9.12 -2.88
CA SER A 19 3.00 -9.80 -2.24
C SER A 19 1.83 -9.98 -3.21
N THR A 20 1.00 -10.96 -2.95
CA THR A 20 -0.33 -11.08 -3.55
C THR A 20 -1.18 -9.88 -3.13
N PHE A 21 -1.81 -9.22 -4.09
CA PHE A 21 -2.67 -8.07 -3.82
C PHE A 21 -4.14 -8.48 -3.91
N TYR A 22 -4.86 -8.35 -2.78
CA TYR A 22 -6.30 -8.62 -2.71
C TYR A 22 -7.15 -7.36 -2.72
N GLY A 23 -6.58 -6.20 -2.39
CA GLY A 23 -7.31 -4.94 -2.41
C GLY A 23 -6.70 -3.88 -1.51
N ILE A 24 -7.34 -2.73 -1.51
CA ILE A 24 -6.97 -1.56 -0.70
C ILE A 24 -8.25 -1.01 -0.05
N ARG A 25 -8.14 -0.53 1.20
CA ARG A 25 -9.24 0.18 1.88
C ARG A 25 -8.70 1.42 2.59
N TYR A 26 -9.56 2.42 2.77
CA TYR A 26 -9.22 3.58 3.59
C TYR A 26 -9.70 3.38 5.03
N ASP A 27 -8.81 3.63 5.98
CA ASP A 27 -9.13 3.72 7.40
C ASP A 27 -9.20 5.20 7.79
N THR A 28 -10.42 5.69 8.05
CA THR A 28 -10.66 7.09 8.41
C THR A 28 -10.14 7.44 9.80
N ARG A 29 -10.03 6.47 10.71
CA ARG A 29 -9.52 6.70 12.07
C ARG A 29 -8.03 7.02 12.03
N TYR A 30 -7.28 6.34 11.16
CA TYR A 30 -5.84 6.54 11.03
C TYR A 30 -5.43 7.41 9.85
N ARG A 31 -6.39 7.84 9.03
CA ARG A 31 -6.16 8.59 7.78
C ARG A 31 -5.11 7.90 6.91
N ALA A 32 -5.35 6.62 6.64
CA ALA A 32 -4.37 5.77 5.97
C ALA A 32 -5.05 4.76 5.05
N ALA A 33 -4.35 4.40 3.98
CA ALA A 33 -4.69 3.24 3.17
C ALA A 33 -4.11 1.97 3.80
N ILE A 34 -4.90 0.90 3.79
CA ILE A 34 -4.52 -0.43 4.23
C ILE A 34 -4.54 -1.35 3.01
N LEU A 35 -3.39 -1.93 2.67
CA LEU A 35 -3.28 -2.95 1.63
C LEU A 35 -3.63 -4.31 2.24
N SER A 36 -4.46 -5.07 1.52
CA SER A 36 -4.79 -6.45 1.85
C SER A 36 -3.91 -7.38 1.01
N THR A 37 -3.12 -8.19 1.71
CA THR A 37 -2.17 -9.15 1.11
C THR A 37 -2.39 -10.56 1.68
N GLU A 38 -1.61 -11.54 1.22
CA GLU A 38 -1.57 -12.91 1.77
C GLU A 38 -1.14 -12.98 3.25
N HIS A 39 -0.57 -11.90 3.78
CA HIS A 39 -0.06 -11.86 5.15
C HIS A 39 -1.16 -11.46 6.15
N LEU A 40 -1.92 -12.44 6.62
CA LEU A 40 -3.10 -12.24 7.50
C LEU A 40 -2.82 -11.58 8.86
N ASN A 41 -1.57 -11.62 9.33
CA ASN A 41 -1.15 -11.13 10.64
C ASN A 41 -0.55 -9.71 10.61
N HIS A 42 -0.34 -9.14 9.42
CA HIS A 42 0.28 -7.84 9.25
C HIS A 42 -0.65 -6.87 8.54
N ASP A 43 -0.66 -5.62 9.00
CA ASP A 43 -1.25 -4.53 8.23
C ASP A 43 -0.13 -3.83 7.44
N TYR A 44 -0.43 -3.55 6.18
CA TYR A 44 0.41 -2.79 5.27
C TYR A 44 -0.21 -1.41 5.12
N VAL A 45 0.34 -0.45 5.84
CA VAL A 45 -0.28 0.85 6.09
C VAL A 45 0.48 1.94 5.35
N ILE A 46 -0.26 2.78 4.65
CA ILE A 46 0.25 3.96 3.96
C ILE A 46 -0.54 5.17 4.44
N PRO A 47 0.00 6.01 5.34
CA PRO A 47 -0.64 7.27 5.69
C PRO A 47 -0.83 8.11 4.44
N MET A 48 -2.05 8.61 4.21
CA MET A 48 -2.38 9.45 3.05
C MET A 48 -3.70 10.18 3.25
N ASP A 49 -3.83 11.32 2.57
CA ASP A 49 -5.08 12.06 2.58
C ASP A 49 -6.17 11.35 1.76
N PRO A 50 -7.47 11.56 2.07
CA PRO A 50 -8.56 10.89 1.36
C PRO A 50 -8.53 11.11 -0.16
N ASN A 51 -8.14 12.31 -0.62
CA ASN A 51 -8.03 12.59 -2.05
C ASN A 51 -6.91 11.80 -2.73
N ASP A 52 -5.77 11.64 -2.04
CA ASP A 52 -4.66 10.84 -2.56
C ASP A 52 -4.99 9.33 -2.54
N TYR A 53 -5.80 8.88 -1.58
CA TYR A 53 -6.36 7.53 -1.60
C TYR A 53 -7.24 7.29 -2.83
N GLU A 54 -8.17 8.20 -3.13
CA GLU A 54 -9.02 8.08 -4.32
C GLU A 54 -8.20 8.11 -5.63
N ASP A 55 -7.14 8.92 -5.68
CA ASP A 55 -6.21 8.92 -6.81
C ASP A 55 -5.45 7.59 -6.94
N ALA A 56 -5.04 6.98 -5.84
CA ALA A 56 -4.41 5.65 -5.84
C ALA A 56 -5.39 4.56 -6.30
N VAL A 57 -6.65 4.60 -5.86
CA VAL A 57 -7.70 3.67 -6.30
C VAL A 57 -7.92 3.77 -7.80
N LYS A 58 -7.99 4.98 -8.37
CA LYS A 58 -8.12 5.17 -9.83
C LYS A 58 -6.96 4.56 -10.61
N GLN A 59 -5.73 4.72 -10.12
CA GLN A 59 -4.54 4.11 -10.74
C GLN A 59 -4.59 2.57 -10.69
N ILE A 60 -5.02 1.99 -9.57
CA ILE A 60 -5.20 0.53 -9.42
C ILE A 60 -6.31 0.03 -10.35
N LEU A 61 -7.44 0.73 -10.44
CA LEU A 61 -8.53 0.39 -11.36
C LEU A 61 -8.05 0.39 -12.82
N ALA A 62 -7.27 1.40 -13.22
CA ALA A 62 -6.69 1.48 -14.55
C ALA A 62 -5.72 0.30 -14.82
N ALA A 63 -4.89 -0.08 -13.84
CA ALA A 63 -4.01 -1.24 -13.94
C ALA A 63 -4.78 -2.56 -14.07
N MET A 64 -5.86 -2.74 -13.30
CA MET A 64 -6.70 -3.92 -13.42
C MET A 64 -7.43 -3.98 -14.76
N ALA A 65 -7.93 -2.84 -15.26
CA ALA A 65 -8.58 -2.76 -16.56
C ALA A 65 -7.63 -3.06 -17.73
N SER A 66 -6.32 -2.80 -17.58
CA SER A 66 -5.30 -3.19 -18.55
C SER A 66 -4.80 -4.63 -18.38
N ASN A 67 -5.42 -5.42 -17.49
CA ASN A 67 -5.01 -6.79 -17.14
C ASN A 67 -3.56 -6.88 -16.61
N ALA A 68 -3.06 -5.82 -15.97
CA ALA A 68 -1.74 -5.84 -15.35
C ALA A 68 -1.64 -6.99 -14.34
N GLN A 69 -0.56 -7.76 -14.43
CA GLN A 69 -0.30 -8.84 -13.48
C GLN A 69 0.37 -8.31 -12.22
N MET A 70 1.00 -7.14 -12.29
CA MET A 70 1.69 -6.50 -11.18
C MET A 70 1.54 -4.98 -11.18
N ILE A 71 1.46 -4.42 -9.97
CA ILE A 71 1.60 -2.99 -9.71
C ILE A 71 2.83 -2.73 -8.84
N ASN A 72 3.54 -1.63 -9.09
CA ASN A 72 4.70 -1.21 -8.32
C ASN A 72 4.43 0.17 -7.70
N LEU A 73 4.57 0.27 -6.37
CA LEU A 73 4.38 1.51 -5.61
C LEU A 73 5.58 2.47 -5.68
N GLY A 74 6.64 2.10 -6.38
CA GLY A 74 7.86 2.88 -6.53
C GLY A 74 8.61 3.05 -5.21
N GLU A 75 9.03 4.28 -4.93
CA GLU A 75 9.77 4.66 -3.72
C GLU A 75 8.85 4.97 -2.52
N SER A 76 7.55 4.69 -2.65
CA SER A 76 6.60 4.90 -1.55
C SER A 76 6.86 3.88 -0.44
N ILE A 77 6.89 4.36 0.81
CA ILE A 77 7.19 3.53 1.97
C ILE A 77 5.88 3.01 2.58
N VAL A 78 5.75 1.70 2.62
CA VAL A 78 4.63 1.00 3.26
C VAL A 78 5.05 0.59 4.66
N SER A 79 4.35 1.06 5.69
CA SER A 79 4.59 0.59 7.05
C SER A 79 4.01 -0.80 7.23
N ARG A 80 4.86 -1.77 7.57
CA ARG A 80 4.43 -3.13 7.90
C ARG A 80 4.43 -3.29 9.42
N GLY A 81 3.25 -3.39 9.99
CA GLY A 81 3.05 -3.51 11.44
C GLY A 81 2.22 -4.73 11.81
N ARG A 82 2.14 -5.04 13.10
CA ARG A 82 1.11 -5.97 13.57
C ARG A 82 -0.25 -5.37 13.31
N LYS A 83 -1.24 -6.24 13.10
CA LYS A 83 -2.61 -5.82 12.86
C LYS A 83 -3.10 -4.85 13.95
N GLY A 84 -3.62 -3.68 13.54
CA GLY A 84 -4.09 -2.63 14.43
C GLY A 84 -3.02 -1.65 14.94
N GLU A 85 -1.74 -1.82 14.57
CA GLU A 85 -0.69 -0.85 14.87
C GLU A 85 -0.56 0.17 13.73
N ALA A 86 -1.15 1.36 13.91
CA ALA A 86 -0.91 2.47 12.98
C ALA A 86 0.37 3.21 13.35
N ARG A 87 1.31 3.31 12.41
CA ARG A 87 2.53 4.11 12.56
C ARG A 87 2.32 5.48 11.93
N GLN A 88 2.67 6.53 12.68
CA GLN A 88 2.60 7.92 12.23
C GLN A 88 3.77 8.20 11.28
N VAL A 89 3.60 7.85 10.01
CA VAL A 89 4.46 8.32 8.92
C VAL A 89 3.78 9.54 8.27
N LYS A 90 4.57 10.41 7.62
CA LYS A 90 4.01 11.52 6.87
C LYS A 90 3.05 10.99 5.78
N PRO A 91 1.94 11.70 5.49
CA PRO A 91 1.09 11.37 4.37
C PRO A 91 1.87 11.27 3.06
N GLN A 92 1.55 10.28 2.23
CA GLN A 92 2.22 9.99 0.97
C GLN A 92 1.21 10.00 -0.18
N LYS A 93 1.61 10.59 -1.31
CA LYS A 93 0.91 10.45 -2.59
C LYS A 93 1.55 9.33 -3.40
N LEU A 94 0.76 8.38 -3.85
CA LEU A 94 1.25 7.24 -4.63
C LEU A 94 1.30 7.54 -6.13
N THR A 95 2.36 7.08 -6.78
CA THR A 95 2.45 6.93 -8.24
C THR A 95 2.66 5.46 -8.54
N ILE A 96 1.64 4.81 -9.10
CA ILE A 96 1.59 3.37 -9.31
C ILE A 96 1.95 3.06 -10.77
N LYS A 97 2.95 2.21 -10.96
CA LYS A 97 3.37 1.73 -12.29
C LYS A 97 2.90 0.29 -12.49
N THR A 98 2.45 -0.03 -13.70
CA THR A 98 2.15 -1.41 -14.09
C THR A 98 3.40 -2.11 -14.60
N CYS A 99 3.53 -3.40 -14.31
CA CYS A 99 4.60 -4.27 -14.84
C CYS A 99 4.00 -5.53 -15.46
#